data_AF-A0AAW0QPJ4-F1
#
_entry.id   AF-A0AAW0QPJ4-F1
#
_cell.length_a   1.000
_cell.length_b   1.000
_cell.length_c   1.000
_cell.angle_alpha   90.00
_cell.angle_beta   90.00
_cell.angle_gamma   90.00
#
_symmetry.space_group_name_H-M   'P 1'
#
loop_
_entity.id
_entity.type
_entity.pdbx_description
1 polymer ?
#
loop_
_entity_poly.entity_id
_entity_poly.type
_entity_poly.pdbx_seq_one_letter_code
_entity_poly.pdbx_strand_id
1 'polypeptide(L)'
;MSIVVWDWIWGGHINRDAVSESMAKASPPPQPMHPYYPLGVAIPNYEANTATVPTLILSLGGMLASVMLLMSTVALRVNPTLTKSSLAVICWFVLCYFVVNHATLASSQNLFAQLWKEYTLSDSRYLTSDPFMLSVETITVFTEGPLAFACAASIVVDSHLRHPLQIIMCMAHLYGVALYYATSLVEMHFSGLSHSRPEFMYFWVYYVGFNLPWAIIPAFLLFDSVKTLRRKLRSLDAIQAGLAGFQAHTALNSAKATSETKKGQ
;
A
#
# COMPACT_ATOMS: atom_id res chain seq x y z
N MET A 1 1.88 10.95 -26.91
CA MET A 1 0.82 9.92 -26.87
C MET A 1 0.00 9.94 -25.57
N SER A 2 0.51 10.56 -24.50
CA SER A 2 -0.17 10.63 -23.19
C SER A 2 -1.25 11.71 -23.07
N ILE A 3 -1.26 12.71 -23.95
CA ILE A 3 -2.30 13.76 -24.01
C ILE A 3 -3.63 13.20 -24.58
N VAL A 4 -3.57 12.19 -25.45
CA VAL A 4 -4.73 11.63 -26.16
C VAL A 4 -5.68 10.85 -25.23
N VAL A 5 -5.16 10.30 -24.13
CA VAL A 5 -5.99 9.57 -23.15
C VAL A 5 -6.84 10.54 -22.33
N TRP A 6 -6.35 11.76 -22.08
CA TRP A 6 -7.05 12.76 -21.27
C TRP A 6 -8.17 13.46 -22.04
N ASP A 7 -7.96 13.71 -23.34
CA ASP A 7 -8.99 14.25 -24.25
C ASP A 7 -10.21 13.33 -24.34
N TRP A 8 -10.01 12.00 -24.25
CA TRP A 8 -11.08 11.01 -24.27
C TRP A 8 -11.93 10.99 -23.00
N ILE A 9 -11.34 11.30 -21.83
CA ILE A 9 -12.03 11.26 -20.54
C ILE A 9 -12.83 12.56 -20.29
N TRP A 10 -12.35 13.72 -20.78
CA TRP A 10 -12.92 15.03 -20.40
C TRP A 10 -13.31 15.96 -21.56
N GLY A 11 -13.22 15.54 -22.82
CA GLY A 11 -13.90 16.20 -23.95
C GLY A 11 -13.53 17.67 -24.23
N GLY A 12 -12.29 18.09 -23.94
CA GLY A 12 -11.83 19.45 -24.16
C GLY A 12 -10.93 19.60 -25.40
N HIS A 13 -11.34 20.39 -26.38
CA HIS A 13 -10.49 20.77 -27.53
C HIS A 13 -9.50 21.87 -27.12
N ILE A 14 -8.21 21.53 -26.96
CA ILE A 14 -7.14 22.53 -26.83
C ILE A 14 -6.80 23.07 -28.23
N ASN A 15 -6.88 24.39 -28.41
CA ASN A 15 -6.56 25.06 -29.67
C ASN A 15 -5.05 25.02 -29.95
N ARG A 16 -4.66 24.23 -30.96
CA ARG A 16 -3.26 23.89 -31.27
C ARG A 16 -2.50 25.03 -31.95
N ASP A 17 -3.20 25.96 -32.59
CA ASP A 17 -2.60 26.98 -33.44
C ASP A 17 -2.01 28.14 -32.61
N ALA A 18 -2.62 28.46 -31.47
CA ALA A 18 -2.15 29.49 -30.54
C ALA A 18 -0.82 29.10 -29.83
N VAL A 19 -0.58 27.80 -29.64
CA VAL A 19 0.64 27.30 -29.01
C VAL A 19 1.83 27.42 -29.96
N SER A 20 1.64 27.10 -31.24
CA SER A 20 2.66 27.16 -32.29
C SER A 20 3.23 28.56 -32.48
N GLU A 21 2.37 29.59 -32.41
CA GLU A 21 2.77 30.98 -32.67
C GLU A 21 3.58 31.60 -31.51
N SER A 22 3.35 31.14 -30.27
CA SER A 22 4.13 31.58 -29.09
C SER A 22 5.54 30.97 -29.02
N MET A 23 5.72 29.75 -29.54
CA MET A 23 7.00 29.03 -29.47
C MET A 23 8.04 29.54 -30.47
N ALA A 24 7.62 30.25 -31.53
CA ALA A 24 8.52 30.78 -32.56
C ALA A 24 9.31 32.04 -32.12
N LYS A 25 9.00 32.62 -30.94
CA LYS A 25 9.56 33.92 -30.49
C LYS A 25 10.38 33.88 -29.21
N ALA A 26 10.56 32.73 -28.57
CA ALA A 26 11.29 32.62 -27.31
C ALA A 26 12.72 32.09 -27.51
N SER A 27 13.69 32.73 -26.87
CA SER A 27 15.03 32.17 -26.64
C SER A 27 14.89 30.78 -25.98
N PRO A 28 15.82 29.83 -26.19
CA PRO A 28 15.72 28.52 -25.57
C PRO A 28 15.56 28.69 -24.05
N PRO A 29 14.53 28.07 -23.43
CA PRO A 29 14.35 28.18 -22.00
C PRO A 29 15.62 27.70 -21.30
N PRO A 30 16.01 28.29 -20.15
CA PRO A 30 17.11 27.78 -19.36
C PRO A 30 16.90 26.28 -19.14
N GLN A 31 17.95 25.48 -19.38
CA GLN A 31 17.88 24.03 -19.22
C GLN A 31 17.26 23.72 -17.85
N PRO A 32 16.23 22.86 -17.78
CA PRO A 32 15.59 22.57 -16.52
C PRO A 32 16.63 22.00 -15.55
N MET A 33 16.71 22.57 -14.34
CA MET A 33 17.69 22.18 -13.31
C MET A 33 17.57 20.69 -12.94
N HIS A 34 16.41 20.08 -13.19
CA HIS A 34 16.10 18.68 -12.95
C HIS A 34 14.99 18.17 -13.89
N PRO A 35 14.83 16.85 -14.07
CA PRO A 35 13.82 16.26 -14.97
C PRO A 35 12.40 16.15 -14.39
N TYR A 36 12.18 16.52 -13.12
CA TYR A 36 10.87 16.40 -12.44
C TYR A 36 9.85 17.45 -12.87
N TYR A 37 8.59 17.02 -12.95
CA TYR A 37 7.45 17.88 -13.30
C TYR A 37 6.72 18.36 -12.04
N PRO A 38 6.15 19.57 -12.00
CA PRO A 38 6.22 20.59 -13.05
C PRO A 38 7.65 21.15 -13.19
N LEU A 39 8.06 21.39 -14.43
CA LEU A 39 9.40 21.86 -14.74
C LEU A 39 9.63 23.27 -14.17
N GLY A 40 10.85 23.54 -13.69
CA GLY A 40 11.25 24.85 -13.18
C GLY A 40 10.94 25.10 -11.70
N VAL A 41 10.33 24.12 -10.99
CA VAL A 41 10.26 24.14 -9.52
C VAL A 41 11.67 24.03 -8.94
N ALA A 42 11.91 24.64 -7.78
CA ALA A 42 13.18 24.50 -7.09
C ALA A 42 13.22 23.20 -6.27
N ILE A 43 14.20 22.33 -6.55
CA ILE A 43 14.56 21.20 -5.68
C ILE A 43 15.94 21.50 -5.10
N PRO A 44 16.02 21.91 -3.82
CA PRO A 44 17.29 22.27 -3.19
C PRO A 44 18.31 21.13 -3.23
N ASN A 45 19.56 21.44 -3.58
CA ASN A 45 20.67 20.49 -3.61
C ASN A 45 20.43 19.25 -4.49
N TYR A 46 19.65 19.38 -5.57
CA TYR A 46 19.43 18.26 -6.48
C TYR A 46 20.73 17.78 -7.13
N GLU A 47 20.98 16.48 -7.01
CA GLU A 47 22.00 15.77 -7.76
C GLU A 47 21.37 14.61 -8.54
N ALA A 48 21.71 14.49 -9.83
CA ALA A 48 21.27 13.37 -10.64
C ALA A 48 21.80 12.03 -10.12
N ASN A 49 21.10 10.94 -10.44
CA ASN A 49 21.56 9.59 -10.13
C ASN A 49 22.88 9.30 -10.85
N THR A 50 23.81 8.69 -10.11
CA THR A 50 25.10 8.20 -10.63
C THR A 50 25.01 6.77 -11.12
N ALA A 51 24.13 5.96 -10.53
CA ALA A 51 23.83 4.61 -10.95
C ALA A 51 22.82 4.58 -12.11
N THR A 52 22.99 3.61 -13.00
CA THR A 52 22.04 3.39 -14.11
C THR A 52 20.77 2.70 -13.61
N VAL A 53 19.64 2.92 -14.29
CA VAL A 53 18.36 2.27 -13.95
C VAL A 53 18.46 0.74 -13.88
N PRO A 54 19.15 0.03 -14.81
CA PRO A 54 19.35 -1.41 -14.66
C PRO A 54 20.09 -1.81 -13.38
N THR A 55 21.12 -1.05 -12.98
CA THR A 55 21.83 -1.26 -11.72
C THR A 55 20.87 -1.12 -10.53
N LEU A 56 20.06 -0.06 -10.51
CA LEU A 56 19.07 0.18 -9.46
C LEU A 56 18.06 -0.96 -9.36
N ILE A 57 17.50 -1.42 -10.49
CA ILE A 57 16.54 -2.52 -10.53
C ILE A 57 17.17 -3.83 -10.03
N LEU A 58 18.38 -4.15 -10.46
CA LEU A 58 19.08 -5.36 -10.03
C LEU A 58 19.41 -5.31 -8.53
N SER A 59 19.86 -4.16 -8.02
CA SER A 59 20.14 -3.96 -6.60
C SER A 59 18.87 -4.07 -5.76
N LEU A 60 17.75 -3.46 -6.19
CA LEU A 60 16.45 -3.58 -5.53
C LEU A 60 15.99 -5.04 -5.55
N GLY A 61 15.99 -5.69 -6.71
CA GLY A 61 15.57 -7.09 -6.85
C GLY A 61 16.38 -8.04 -5.97
N GLY A 62 17.71 -7.87 -5.93
CA GLY A 62 18.60 -8.65 -5.07
C GLY A 62 18.34 -8.44 -3.58
N MET A 63 18.11 -7.19 -3.16
CA MET A 63 17.77 -6.86 -1.77
C MET A 63 16.42 -7.46 -1.37
N LEU A 64 15.37 -7.27 -2.18
CA LEU A 64 14.04 -7.82 -1.92
C LEU A 64 14.07 -9.35 -1.84
N ALA A 65 14.76 -10.01 -2.78
CA ALA A 65 14.92 -11.46 -2.77
C ALA A 65 15.64 -11.96 -1.51
N SER A 66 16.68 -11.25 -1.07
CA SER A 66 17.43 -11.58 0.15
C SER A 66 16.56 -11.45 1.40
N VAL A 67 15.79 -10.36 1.52
CA VAL A 67 14.86 -10.14 2.64
C VAL A 67 13.76 -11.20 2.64
N MET A 68 13.14 -11.49 1.50
CA MET A 68 12.09 -12.50 1.37
C MET A 68 12.61 -13.89 1.74
N LEU A 69 13.82 -14.25 1.30
CA LEU A 69 14.46 -15.52 1.64
C LEU A 69 14.72 -15.60 3.14
N LEU A 70 15.34 -14.57 3.73
CA LEU A 70 15.62 -14.52 5.16
C LEU A 70 14.33 -14.65 5.98
N MET A 71 13.32 -13.84 5.69
CA MET A 71 12.06 -13.87 6.43
C MET A 71 11.32 -15.19 6.27
N SER A 72 11.31 -15.78 5.07
CA SER A 72 10.69 -17.08 4.84
C SER A 72 11.40 -18.18 5.62
N THR A 73 12.74 -18.17 5.66
CA THR A 73 13.51 -19.14 6.43
C THR A 73 13.27 -19.00 7.93
N VAL A 74 13.27 -17.78 8.47
CA VAL A 74 12.95 -17.53 9.89
C VAL A 74 11.52 -17.96 10.21
N ALA A 75 10.54 -17.60 9.39
CA ALA A 75 9.15 -17.96 9.60
C ALA A 75 8.94 -19.48 9.62
N LEU A 76 9.54 -20.22 8.68
CA LEU A 76 9.46 -21.68 8.62
C LEU A 76 10.21 -22.37 9.77
N ARG A 77 11.26 -21.75 10.30
CA ARG A 77 11.96 -22.26 11.49
C ARG A 77 11.12 -22.13 12.76
N VAL A 78 10.31 -21.08 12.86
CA VAL A 78 9.40 -20.87 13.99
C VAL A 78 8.12 -21.70 13.85
N ASN A 79 7.54 -21.73 12.65
CA ASN A 79 6.33 -22.49 12.36
C ASN A 79 6.48 -23.26 11.03
N PRO A 80 6.84 -24.56 11.07
CA PRO A 80 7.06 -25.36 9.87
C PRO A 80 5.77 -25.72 9.13
N THR A 81 4.60 -25.44 9.71
CA THR A 81 3.29 -25.76 9.10
C THR A 81 2.76 -24.63 8.20
N LEU A 82 3.49 -23.52 8.08
CA LEU A 82 3.08 -22.37 7.28
C LEU A 82 2.91 -22.74 5.80
N THR A 83 1.76 -22.35 5.24
CA THR A 83 1.49 -22.52 3.81
C THR A 83 2.28 -21.51 2.97
N LYS A 84 2.46 -21.82 1.68
CA LYS A 84 3.05 -20.87 0.70
C LYS A 84 2.30 -19.54 0.63
N SER A 85 0.98 -19.57 0.80
CA SER A 85 0.15 -18.36 0.85
C SER A 85 0.46 -17.51 2.09
N SER A 86 0.57 -18.14 3.26
CA SER A 86 0.97 -17.43 4.49
C SER A 86 2.35 -16.79 4.36
N LEU A 87 3.32 -17.48 3.74
CA LEU A 87 4.64 -16.94 3.49
C LEU A 87 4.60 -15.75 2.52
N ALA A 88 3.81 -15.82 1.46
CA ALA A 88 3.63 -14.69 0.55
C ALA A 88 3.06 -13.46 1.28
N VAL A 89 2.10 -13.66 2.19
CA VAL A 89 1.53 -12.56 3.00
C VAL A 89 2.54 -12.01 4.01
N ILE A 90 3.36 -12.86 4.63
CA ILE A 90 4.45 -12.42 5.51
C ILE A 90 5.45 -11.57 4.72
N CYS A 91 5.89 -12.05 3.56
CA CYS A 91 6.79 -11.30 2.67
C CYS A 91 6.16 -9.97 2.28
N TRP A 92 4.89 -9.94 1.88
CA TRP A 92 4.17 -8.71 1.56
C TRP A 92 4.26 -7.69 2.69
N PHE A 93 3.96 -8.08 3.94
CA PHE A 93 4.01 -7.16 5.08
C PHE A 93 5.42 -6.68 5.42
N VAL A 94 6.45 -7.53 5.29
CA VAL A 94 7.82 -7.10 5.56
C VAL A 94 8.33 -6.13 4.49
N LEU A 95 7.89 -6.28 3.25
CA LEU A 95 8.27 -5.37 2.16
C LEU A 95 7.69 -3.95 2.35
N CYS A 96 6.64 -3.77 3.15
CA CYS A 96 6.02 -2.47 3.43
C CYS A 96 6.88 -1.52 4.29
N TYR A 97 8.06 -1.93 4.75
CA TYR A 97 8.94 -1.08 5.58
C TYR A 97 10.15 -0.56 4.78
N PHE A 98 10.01 0.59 4.11
CA PHE A 98 11.18 1.29 3.53
C PHE A 98 10.92 2.78 3.23
N VAL A 99 11.13 3.68 4.20
CA VAL A 99 11.64 5.07 3.97
C VAL A 99 12.25 5.60 5.26
N VAL A 100 13.51 6.07 5.21
CA VAL A 100 14.02 7.03 6.20
C VAL A 100 14.88 8.07 5.48
N ASN A 101 14.53 9.35 5.72
CA ASN A 101 15.25 10.59 5.38
C ASN A 101 14.93 11.27 4.02
N HIS A 102 13.82 12.02 4.01
CA HIS A 102 13.46 12.95 2.93
C HIS A 102 14.42 14.15 2.79
N ALA A 103 15.00 14.64 3.90
CA ALA A 103 15.75 15.91 3.92
C ALA A 103 17.03 15.87 3.06
N THR A 104 17.68 14.71 2.96
CA THR A 104 18.89 14.53 2.14
C THR A 104 18.61 13.79 0.84
N LEU A 105 17.34 13.55 0.50
CA LEU A 105 16.98 12.64 -0.59
C LEU A 105 17.48 13.14 -1.95
N ALA A 106 17.34 14.44 -2.21
CA ALA A 106 17.70 15.06 -3.48
C ALA A 106 19.21 15.05 -3.76
N SER A 107 20.06 15.16 -2.72
CA SER A 107 21.52 15.21 -2.83
C SER A 107 22.19 13.86 -2.60
N SER A 108 21.51 12.89 -1.99
CA SER A 108 22.16 11.64 -1.62
C SER A 108 22.35 10.69 -2.81
N GLN A 109 23.49 10.01 -2.80
CA GLN A 109 23.87 8.99 -3.78
C GLN A 109 23.79 7.57 -3.20
N ASN A 110 23.20 7.39 -2.02
CA ASN A 110 22.97 6.04 -1.50
C ASN A 110 21.93 5.31 -2.37
N LEU A 111 21.92 3.97 -2.33
CA LEU A 111 21.04 3.15 -3.18
C LEU A 111 19.56 3.54 -3.04
N PHE A 112 19.07 3.74 -1.81
CA PHE A 112 17.67 4.10 -1.55
C PHE A 112 17.33 5.47 -2.11
N ALA A 113 18.21 6.45 -1.93
CA ALA A 113 18.02 7.79 -2.46
C ALA A 113 17.96 7.79 -3.98
N GLN A 114 18.80 6.99 -4.64
CA GLN A 114 18.78 6.87 -6.09
C GLN A 114 17.54 6.12 -6.60
N LEU A 115 17.09 5.06 -5.90
CA LEU A 115 15.82 4.38 -6.20
C LEU A 115 14.62 5.32 -6.07
N TRP A 116 14.58 6.12 -4.99
CA TRP A 116 13.54 7.13 -4.80
C TRP A 116 13.62 8.22 -5.87
N LYS A 117 14.80 8.75 -6.20
CA LYS A 117 14.98 9.71 -7.31
C LYS A 117 14.51 9.16 -8.66
N GLU A 118 14.67 7.87 -8.92
CA GLU A 118 14.14 7.24 -10.13
C GLU A 118 12.61 7.11 -10.08
N TYR A 119 12.07 6.61 -8.96
CA TYR A 119 10.62 6.46 -8.79
C TYR A 119 9.88 7.81 -8.82
N THR A 120 10.43 8.85 -8.22
CA THR A 120 9.87 10.22 -8.17
C THR A 120 9.76 10.89 -9.55
N LEU A 121 10.34 10.31 -10.62
CA LEU A 121 10.02 10.73 -11.99
C LEU A 121 8.55 10.50 -12.35
N SER A 122 7.91 9.55 -11.66
CA SER A 122 6.47 9.26 -11.75
C SER A 122 5.61 10.18 -10.89
N ASP A 123 6.18 10.75 -9.82
CA ASP A 123 5.50 11.69 -8.94
C ASP A 123 6.53 12.51 -8.15
N SER A 124 6.71 13.75 -8.57
CA SER A 124 7.71 14.65 -7.97
C SER A 124 7.36 15.15 -6.57
N ARG A 125 6.11 14.96 -6.11
CA ARG A 125 5.65 15.40 -4.78
C ARG A 125 6.49 14.79 -3.65
N TYR A 126 7.08 13.63 -3.90
CA TYR A 126 8.05 12.95 -3.04
C TYR A 126 9.42 13.65 -2.92
N LEU A 127 9.76 14.59 -3.81
CA LEU A 127 10.99 15.40 -3.76
C LEU A 127 10.72 16.87 -3.44
N THR A 128 9.51 17.37 -3.69
CA THR A 128 9.15 18.78 -3.49
C THR A 128 8.62 19.08 -2.09
N SER A 129 8.75 18.16 -1.13
CA SER A 129 8.27 18.32 0.25
C SER A 129 6.76 18.58 0.33
N ASP A 130 5.96 17.93 -0.50
CA ASP A 130 4.50 18.11 -0.47
C ASP A 130 3.94 17.76 0.92
N PRO A 131 3.17 18.65 1.58
CA PRO A 131 2.71 18.44 2.95
C PRO A 131 1.84 17.18 3.12
N PHE A 132 1.03 16.84 2.11
CA PHE A 132 0.21 15.63 2.15
C PHE A 132 1.10 14.39 2.07
N MET A 133 2.05 14.35 1.12
CA MET A 133 3.00 13.24 0.99
C MET A 133 3.84 13.08 2.26
N LEU A 134 4.39 14.16 2.82
CA LEU A 134 5.16 14.09 4.06
C LEU A 134 4.31 13.56 5.23
N SER A 135 3.05 13.99 5.33
CA SER A 135 2.14 13.56 6.40
C SER A 135 1.79 12.08 6.27
N VAL A 136 1.38 11.64 5.08
CA VAL A 136 0.98 10.24 4.86
C VAL A 136 2.16 9.31 5.03
N GLU A 137 3.33 9.65 4.49
CA GLU A 137 4.55 8.83 4.63
C GLU A 137 5.01 8.75 6.09
N THR A 138 4.90 9.83 6.86
CA THR A 138 5.20 9.82 8.30
C THR A 138 4.27 8.84 9.03
N ILE A 139 2.96 8.91 8.76
CA ILE A 139 1.99 7.98 9.35
C ILE A 139 2.32 6.54 8.93
N THR A 140 2.59 6.29 7.65
CA THR A 140 2.97 4.97 7.14
C THR A 140 4.17 4.41 7.88
N VAL A 141 5.24 5.20 8.04
CA VAL A 141 6.47 4.75 8.72
C VAL A 141 6.23 4.42 10.19
N PHE A 142 5.54 5.30 10.93
CA PHE A 142 5.40 5.14 12.38
C PHE A 142 4.23 4.26 12.81
N THR A 143 3.24 4.02 11.95
CA THR A 143 2.05 3.23 12.29
C THR A 143 1.94 1.96 11.45
N GLU A 144 1.98 2.09 10.12
CA GLU A 144 1.82 0.97 9.21
C GLU A 144 3.04 0.04 9.21
N GLY A 145 4.26 0.58 9.33
CA GLY A 145 5.48 -0.20 9.48
C GLY A 145 5.42 -1.18 10.67
N PRO A 146 5.25 -0.69 11.92
CA PRO A 146 5.10 -1.56 13.08
C PRO A 146 3.89 -2.51 12.98
N LEU A 147 2.76 -2.04 12.42
CA LEU A 147 1.56 -2.86 12.25
C LEU A 147 1.79 -4.00 11.24
N ALA A 148 2.57 -3.78 10.18
CA ALA A 148 2.92 -4.80 9.21
C ALA A 148 3.76 -5.91 9.86
N PHE A 149 4.74 -5.56 10.70
CA PHE A 149 5.49 -6.54 11.49
C PHE A 149 4.58 -7.28 12.48
N ALA A 150 3.64 -6.60 13.14
CA ALA A 150 2.66 -7.24 14.01
C ALA A 150 1.75 -8.22 13.23
N CYS A 151 1.33 -7.86 12.01
CA CYS A 151 0.58 -8.75 11.13
C CYS A 151 1.42 -9.98 10.76
N ALA A 152 2.66 -9.80 10.31
CA ALA A 152 3.56 -10.91 9.99
C ALA A 152 3.78 -11.85 11.19
N ALA A 153 4.09 -11.29 12.37
CA ALA A 153 4.26 -12.06 13.60
C ALA A 153 2.99 -12.83 13.97
N SER A 154 1.82 -12.19 13.88
CA SER A 154 0.53 -12.82 14.17
C SER A 154 0.23 -14.02 13.25
N ILE A 155 0.72 -14.01 12.01
CA ILE A 155 0.60 -15.14 11.08
C ILE A 155 1.54 -16.27 11.50
N VAL A 156 2.79 -15.94 11.85
CA VAL A 156 3.80 -16.93 12.24
C VAL A 156 3.37 -17.70 13.47
N VAL A 157 2.85 -17.01 14.49
CA VAL A 157 2.44 -17.63 15.78
C VAL A 157 0.99 -18.11 15.80
N ASP A 158 0.29 -18.06 14.67
CA ASP A 158 -1.14 -18.38 14.53
C ASP A 158 -2.04 -17.67 15.57
N SER A 159 -1.80 -16.37 15.77
CA SER A 159 -2.52 -15.56 16.75
C SER A 159 -3.97 -15.30 16.33
N HIS A 160 -4.88 -15.29 17.31
CA HIS A 160 -6.27 -14.85 17.10
C HIS A 160 -6.39 -13.39 16.65
N LEU A 161 -5.36 -12.57 16.87
CA LEU A 161 -5.29 -11.17 16.41
C LEU A 161 -4.92 -11.02 14.93
N ARG A 162 -4.58 -12.11 14.23
CA ARG A 162 -4.20 -12.06 12.81
C ARG A 162 -5.19 -11.30 11.94
N HIS A 163 -6.45 -11.73 11.93
CA HIS A 163 -7.46 -11.11 11.06
C HIS A 163 -7.85 -9.68 11.50
N PRO A 164 -8.02 -9.37 12.81
CA PRO A 164 -8.19 -7.99 13.26
C PRO A 164 -7.05 -7.05 12.81
N LEU A 165 -5.79 -7.43 13.04
CA LEU A 165 -4.63 -6.60 12.65
C LEU A 165 -4.55 -6.45 11.12
N GLN A 166 -4.75 -7.54 10.39
CA GLN A 166 -4.76 -7.54 8.92
C GLN A 166 -5.86 -6.63 8.36
N ILE A 167 -7.06 -6.59 8.97
CA ILE A 167 -8.15 -5.68 8.56
C ILE A 167 -7.73 -4.22 8.73
N ILE A 168 -7.18 -3.85 9.91
CA ILE A 168 -6.73 -2.48 10.19
C ILE A 168 -5.67 -2.06 9.17
N MET A 169 -4.67 -2.92 8.97
CA MET A 169 -3.58 -2.67 8.02
C MET A 169 -4.08 -2.52 6.58
N CYS A 170 -4.97 -3.42 6.14
CA CYS A 170 -5.48 -3.36 4.77
C CYS A 170 -6.34 -2.11 4.53
N MET A 171 -7.12 -1.68 5.52
CA MET A 171 -7.89 -0.43 5.42
C MET A 171 -6.97 0.79 5.33
N ALA A 172 -5.89 0.84 6.11
CA ALA A 172 -4.90 1.92 6.06
C ALA A 172 -4.28 2.02 4.65
N HIS A 173 -3.77 0.91 4.10
CA HIS A 173 -3.24 0.88 2.73
C HIS A 173 -4.25 1.33 1.67
N LEU A 174 -5.49 0.80 1.70
CA LEU A 174 -6.52 1.15 0.73
C LEU A 174 -6.90 2.63 0.79
N TYR A 175 -6.96 3.18 2.00
CA TYR A 175 -7.24 4.59 2.20
C TYR A 175 -6.06 5.46 1.73
N GLY A 176 -4.83 5.08 2.07
CA GLY A 176 -3.61 5.78 1.66
C GLY A 176 -3.46 5.83 0.14
N VAL A 177 -3.60 4.69 -0.55
CA VAL A 177 -3.50 4.64 -2.03
C VAL A 177 -4.65 5.39 -2.71
N ALA A 178 -5.86 5.37 -2.14
CA ALA A 178 -6.97 6.15 -2.64
C ALA A 178 -6.70 7.66 -2.53
N LEU A 179 -6.19 8.13 -1.39
CA LEU A 179 -5.81 9.53 -1.20
C LEU A 179 -4.61 9.93 -2.09
N TYR A 180 -3.64 9.04 -2.27
CA TYR A 180 -2.50 9.26 -3.16
C TYR A 180 -2.93 9.60 -4.59
N TYR A 181 -3.82 8.79 -5.17
CA TYR A 181 -4.38 9.05 -6.49
C TYR A 181 -5.33 10.24 -6.50
N ALA A 182 -6.21 10.35 -5.50
CA ALA A 182 -7.21 11.40 -5.44
C ALA A 182 -6.58 12.79 -5.35
N THR A 183 -5.57 12.98 -4.51
CA THR A 183 -4.88 14.28 -4.35
C THR A 183 -4.21 14.72 -5.65
N SER A 184 -3.53 13.79 -6.34
CA SER A 184 -2.89 14.07 -7.63
C SER A 184 -3.92 14.46 -8.70
N LEU A 185 -5.03 13.71 -8.79
CA LEU A 185 -6.09 13.97 -9.76
C LEU A 185 -6.82 15.29 -9.47
N VAL A 186 -7.09 15.58 -8.19
CA VAL A 186 -7.71 16.83 -7.76
C VAL A 186 -6.80 18.03 -8.08
N GLU A 187 -5.51 17.93 -7.76
CA GLU A 187 -4.55 18.99 -8.06
C GLU A 187 -4.40 19.22 -9.57
N MET A 188 -4.33 18.13 -10.35
CA MET A 188 -4.34 18.22 -11.81
C MET A 188 -5.62 18.89 -12.33
N HIS A 189 -6.78 18.57 -11.75
CA HIS A 189 -8.06 19.14 -12.18
C HIS A 189 -8.16 20.65 -11.91
N PHE A 190 -7.73 21.11 -10.72
CA PHE A 190 -7.88 22.51 -10.32
C PHE A 190 -6.72 23.40 -10.76
N SER A 191 -5.49 22.89 -10.75
CA SER A 191 -4.27 23.67 -11.03
C SER A 191 -3.70 23.41 -12.43
N GLY A 192 -4.14 22.36 -13.11
CA GLY A 192 -3.55 21.90 -14.38
C GLY A 192 -2.14 21.35 -14.23
N LEU A 193 -1.66 21.16 -13.00
CA LEU A 193 -0.31 20.70 -12.70
C LEU A 193 -0.25 19.18 -12.69
N SER A 194 0.70 18.62 -13.44
CA SER A 194 1.06 17.21 -13.37
C SER A 194 2.40 17.09 -12.65
N HIS A 195 2.47 16.17 -11.69
CA HIS A 195 3.72 15.81 -11.00
C HIS A 195 4.44 14.61 -11.60
N SER A 196 3.73 13.88 -12.48
CA SER A 196 4.33 12.82 -13.29
C SER A 196 4.92 13.39 -14.56
N ARG A 197 6.06 12.83 -14.94
CA ARG A 197 6.57 12.92 -16.30
C ARG A 197 5.55 12.37 -17.31
N PRO A 198 5.44 12.97 -18.52
CA PRO A 198 4.41 12.62 -19.48
C PRO A 198 4.69 11.29 -20.20
N GLU A 199 5.90 10.74 -20.16
CA GLU A 199 6.22 9.49 -20.83
C GLU A 199 5.41 8.31 -20.26
N PHE A 200 5.00 7.39 -21.13
CA PHE A 200 4.17 6.23 -20.77
C PHE A 200 4.76 5.43 -19.59
N MET A 201 6.08 5.26 -19.58
CA MET A 201 6.78 4.53 -18.53
C MET A 201 6.52 5.13 -17.15
N TYR A 202 6.67 6.45 -16.99
CA TYR A 202 6.58 7.08 -15.69
C TYR A 202 5.14 7.16 -15.20
N PHE A 203 4.17 7.47 -16.07
CA PHE A 203 2.78 7.53 -15.61
C PHE A 203 2.14 6.14 -15.47
N TRP A 204 2.20 5.28 -16.50
CA TRP A 204 1.45 4.03 -16.48
C TRP A 204 2.17 2.90 -15.77
N VAL A 205 3.49 2.79 -15.95
CA VAL A 205 4.26 1.70 -15.32
C VAL A 205 4.60 2.06 -13.89
N TYR A 206 5.12 3.26 -13.63
CA TYR A 206 5.58 3.63 -12.30
C TYR A 206 4.42 4.16 -11.45
N TYR A 207 3.79 5.26 -11.84
CA TYR A 207 2.75 5.91 -11.03
C TYR A 207 1.52 5.01 -10.86
N VAL A 208 0.96 4.45 -11.94
CA VAL A 208 -0.18 3.51 -11.83
C VAL A 208 0.31 2.11 -11.46
N GLY A 209 1.20 1.53 -12.27
CA GLY A 209 1.58 0.12 -12.18
C GLY A 209 2.23 -0.26 -10.86
N PHE A 210 3.19 0.51 -10.35
CA PHE A 210 3.84 0.19 -9.08
C PHE A 210 2.96 0.48 -7.87
N ASN A 211 1.96 1.35 -7.93
CA ASN A 211 1.04 1.55 -6.80
C ASN A 211 -0.18 0.60 -6.81
N LEU A 212 -0.55 0.02 -7.96
CA LEU A 212 -1.70 -0.89 -8.07
C LEU A 212 -1.67 -2.09 -7.10
N PRO A 213 -0.53 -2.77 -6.85
CA PRO A 213 -0.49 -3.87 -5.89
C PRO A 213 -0.91 -3.46 -4.47
N TRP A 214 -0.67 -2.20 -4.07
CA TRP A 214 -1.06 -1.63 -2.78
C TRP A 214 -2.57 -1.39 -2.67
N ALA A 215 -3.30 -1.40 -3.79
CA ALA A 215 -4.75 -1.48 -3.80
C ALA A 215 -5.24 -2.93 -3.86
N ILE A 216 -4.71 -3.73 -4.79
CA ILE A 216 -5.27 -5.05 -5.11
C ILE A 216 -5.03 -6.07 -3.98
N ILE A 217 -3.79 -6.16 -3.47
CA ILE A 217 -3.45 -7.16 -2.45
C ILE A 217 -4.16 -6.86 -1.13
N PRO A 218 -4.15 -5.62 -0.60
CA PRO A 218 -4.92 -5.27 0.59
C PRO A 218 -6.43 -5.49 0.43
N ALA A 219 -7.02 -5.18 -0.73
CA ALA A 219 -8.44 -5.46 -0.97
C ALA A 219 -8.77 -6.95 -0.86
N PHE A 220 -7.94 -7.81 -1.46
CA PHE A 220 -8.11 -9.26 -1.38
C PHE A 220 -7.94 -9.77 0.07
N LEU A 221 -6.89 -9.32 0.75
CA LEU A 221 -6.58 -9.70 2.13
C LEU A 221 -7.65 -9.22 3.13
N LEU A 222 -8.22 -8.04 2.90
CA LEU A 222 -9.34 -7.51 3.66
C LEU A 222 -10.58 -8.39 3.48
N PHE A 223 -10.93 -8.70 2.24
CA PHE A 223 -12.07 -9.56 1.92
C PHE A 223 -11.94 -10.94 2.56
N ASP A 224 -10.77 -11.57 2.44
CA ASP A 224 -10.50 -12.87 3.07
C ASP A 224 -10.62 -12.82 4.60
N SER A 225 -10.06 -11.79 5.23
CA SER A 225 -10.11 -11.63 6.69
C SER A 225 -11.53 -11.39 7.19
N VAL A 226 -12.31 -10.52 6.54
CA VAL A 226 -13.71 -10.26 6.89
C VAL A 226 -14.55 -11.53 6.71
N LYS A 227 -14.36 -12.26 5.60
CA LYS A 227 -15.05 -13.54 5.36
C LYS A 227 -14.72 -14.57 6.43
N THR A 228 -13.46 -14.65 6.84
CA THR A 228 -13.02 -15.59 7.89
C THR A 228 -13.56 -15.22 9.26
N LEU A 229 -13.51 -13.94 9.63
CA LEU A 229 -14.07 -13.46 10.89
C LEU A 229 -15.58 -13.72 10.98
N ARG A 230 -16.33 -13.41 9.90
CA ARG A 230 -17.77 -13.71 9.81
C ARG A 230 -18.09 -15.19 10.01
N ARG A 231 -17.30 -16.10 9.42
CA ARG A 231 -17.47 -17.56 9.59
C ARG A 231 -17.25 -17.98 11.04
N LYS A 232 -16.18 -17.48 11.67
CA LYS A 232 -15.85 -17.79 13.07
C LYS A 232 -16.94 -17.29 14.02
N LEU A 233 -17.42 -16.05 13.84
CA LEU A 233 -18.52 -15.50 14.65
C LEU A 233 -19.80 -16.33 14.53
N ARG A 234 -20.21 -16.71 13.31
CA ARG A 234 -21.37 -17.59 13.12
C ARG A 234 -21.23 -18.95 13.79
N SER A 235 -20.03 -19.53 13.80
CA SER A 235 -19.80 -20.80 14.51
C SER A 235 -19.91 -20.64 16.02
N LEU A 236 -19.48 -19.50 16.57
CA LEU A 236 -19.65 -19.20 17.99
C LEU A 236 -21.13 -19.07 18.36
N ASP A 237 -21.91 -18.36 17.54
CA ASP A 237 -23.36 -18.23 17.75
C ASP A 237 -24.06 -19.60 17.74
N ALA A 238 -23.69 -20.48 16.80
CA ALA A 238 -24.24 -21.83 16.70
C ALA A 238 -23.88 -22.71 17.91
N ILE A 239 -22.63 -22.63 18.39
CA ILE A 239 -22.19 -23.33 19.59
C ILE A 239 -22.93 -22.83 20.83
N GLN A 240 -23.10 -21.51 20.95
CA GLN A 240 -23.81 -20.90 22.07
C GLN A 240 -25.28 -21.32 22.09
N ALA A 241 -25.94 -21.35 20.93
CA ALA A 241 -27.32 -21.84 20.81
C ALA A 241 -27.43 -23.33 21.17
N GLY A 242 -26.49 -24.16 20.70
CA GLY A 242 -26.44 -25.58 21.05
C GLY A 242 -26.24 -25.82 22.55
N LEU A 243 -25.35 -25.05 23.19
CA LEU A 243 -25.10 -25.13 24.62
C LEU A 243 -26.33 -24.72 25.44
N ALA A 244 -27.01 -23.64 25.04
CA ALA A 244 -28.25 -23.21 25.68
C ALA A 244 -29.35 -24.28 25.56
N GLY A 245 -29.49 -24.90 24.39
CA GLY A 245 -30.43 -26.02 24.17
C GLY A 245 -30.12 -27.23 25.05
N PHE A 246 -28.84 -27.60 25.17
CA PHE A 246 -28.42 -28.71 26.05
C PHE A 246 -28.70 -28.42 27.53
N GLN A 247 -28.41 -27.21 28.00
CA GLN A 247 -28.70 -26.78 29.37
C GLN A 247 -30.21 -26.81 29.67
N ALA A 248 -31.04 -26.31 28.74
CA ALA A 248 -32.49 -26.32 28.87
C ALA A 248 -33.04 -27.76 28.95
N HIS A 249 -32.58 -28.66 28.08
CA HIS A 249 -32.98 -30.07 28.10
C HIS A 249 -32.57 -30.78 29.41
N THR A 250 -31.37 -30.49 29.90
CA THR A 250 -30.87 -31.06 31.17
C THR A 250 -31.72 -30.57 32.35
N ALA A 251 -32.02 -29.28 32.42
CA ALA A 251 -32.86 -28.71 33.46
C ALA A 251 -34.29 -29.30 33.45
N LEU A 252 -34.87 -29.47 32.26
CA LEU A 252 -36.18 -30.13 32.09
C LEU A 252 -36.17 -31.57 32.61
N ASN A 253 -35.12 -32.34 32.31
CA ASN A 253 -35.02 -33.73 32.77
C ASN A 253 -34.81 -33.84 34.28
N SER A 254 -34.00 -32.96 34.88
CA SER A 254 -33.85 -32.89 36.33
C SER A 254 -35.17 -32.52 37.02
N ALA A 255 -35.91 -31.54 36.49
CA ALA A 255 -37.21 -31.14 37.02
C ALA A 255 -38.23 -32.29 36.97
N LYS A 256 -38.26 -33.06 35.86
CA LYS A 256 -39.11 -34.25 35.74
C LYS A 256 -38.76 -35.30 36.79
N ALA A 257 -37.50 -35.69 36.91
CA ALA A 257 -37.05 -36.68 37.89
C ALA A 257 -37.41 -36.28 39.34
N THR A 258 -37.28 -35.00 39.68
CA THR A 258 -37.61 -34.48 41.03
C THR A 258 -39.12 -34.56 41.30
N SER A 259 -39.96 -34.34 40.28
CA SER A 259 -41.42 -34.41 40.41
C SER A 259 -41.95 -35.85 40.50
N GLU A 260 -41.32 -36.80 39.81
CA GLU A 260 -41.64 -38.23 39.91
C GLU A 260 -41.29 -38.77 41.29
N THR A 261 -40.14 -38.37 41.86
CA THR A 261 -39.72 -38.78 43.21
C THR A 261 -40.69 -38.31 44.29
N LYS A 262 -41.28 -37.11 44.14
CA LYS A 262 -42.28 -36.56 45.07
C LYS A 262 -43.67 -37.20 44.97
N LYS A 263 -44.02 -37.83 43.85
CA LYS A 263 -45.31 -38.50 43.65
C LYS A 263 -45.33 -39.95 44.15
N GLY A 264 -44.17 -40.54 44.38
CA GLY A 264 -44.03 -41.91 44.89
C GLY A 264 -43.90 -42.02 46.42
N GLN A 265 -43.88 -40.91 47.14
CA GLN A 265 -44.00 -40.82 48.61
C GLN A 265 -45.42 -40.42 48.99
#